data_AF-A1RZD9-F1
#
_entry.id   AF-A1RZD9-F1
#
_cell.length_a   1.000
_cell.length_b   1.000
_cell.length_c   1.000
_cell.angle_alpha   90.00
_cell.angle_beta   90.00
_cell.angle_gamma   90.00
#
_symmetry.space_group_name_H-M   'P 1'
#
loop_
_entity.id
_entity.type
_entity.pdbx_description
1 polymer ?
#
loop_
_entity_poly.entity_id
_entity_poly.type
_entity_poly.pdbx_seq_one_letter_code
_entity_poly.pdbx_strand_id
1 'polypeptide(L)'
;MAGFKPFSEKTAPRARLLEEVVTVASLGAVATYLGLELAAVNQLLLPALQVAAVYPFFFRHVRGGRLWVAALTVLVWAVSVSLPVIAASYNSRGWASARVINGESYVKEMFEWIATGRGAEGDISLFLIPKLREVALFAAATAASAGLLGLLMGAILLNYMNYYVGVLLAHAKPGYLLQVALLSWQVYAVLRVVGYVFLGVALSRIAVLVFSQRRLVVEDEARRLLLYALVLIALDFVLKATVANSVYQPLLKEFTG
;
A
#
# COMPACT_ATOMS: atom_id res chain seq x y z
N MET A 1 -14.57 -44.01 2.86
CA MET A 1 -14.60 -42.72 3.61
C MET A 1 -13.17 -42.26 3.79
N ALA A 2 -12.71 -41.34 2.94
CA ALA A 2 -11.34 -40.82 2.98
C ALA A 2 -11.24 -39.71 4.04
N GLY A 3 -10.36 -39.92 5.03
CA GLY A 3 -10.09 -38.96 6.09
C GLY A 3 -9.38 -37.71 5.52
N PHE A 4 -10.06 -36.57 5.59
CA PHE A 4 -9.48 -35.27 5.36
C PHE A 4 -8.52 -34.96 6.52
N LYS A 5 -7.22 -35.20 6.32
CA LYS A 5 -6.19 -34.74 7.25
C LYS A 5 -6.06 -33.22 7.10
N PRO A 6 -6.22 -32.42 8.17
CA PRO A 6 -5.89 -31.01 8.11
C PRO A 6 -4.38 -30.90 7.89
N PHE A 7 -4.00 -30.21 6.82
CA PHE A 7 -2.60 -29.94 6.47
C PHE A 7 -1.98 -29.07 7.58
N SER A 8 -1.28 -29.71 8.53
CA SER A 8 -0.52 -29.03 9.58
C SER A 8 0.77 -28.46 8.99
N GLU A 9 0.65 -27.34 8.28
CA GLU A 9 1.75 -26.64 7.59
C GLU A 9 2.23 -25.42 8.40
N LYS A 10 2.38 -25.56 9.72
CA LYS A 10 2.78 -24.44 10.60
C LYS A 10 4.25 -24.03 10.49
N THR A 11 5.08 -24.74 9.73
CA THR A 11 6.47 -24.35 9.47
C THR A 11 6.86 -24.72 8.04
N ALA A 12 6.64 -23.80 7.09
CA ALA A 12 7.36 -23.89 5.83
C ALA A 12 8.88 -23.79 6.13
N PRO A 13 9.74 -24.60 5.51
CA PRO A 13 11.18 -24.47 5.67
C PRO A 13 11.61 -23.03 5.34
N ARG A 14 12.48 -22.41 6.15
CA ARG A 14 12.92 -21.01 5.95
C ARG A 14 13.38 -20.73 4.51
N ALA A 15 14.02 -21.70 3.86
CA ALA A 15 14.45 -21.61 2.46
C ALA A 15 13.29 -21.36 1.49
N ARG A 16 12.15 -22.04 1.67
CA ARG A 16 10.97 -21.90 0.81
C ARG A 16 10.32 -20.53 0.94
N LEU A 17 10.37 -19.92 2.13
CA LEU A 17 9.86 -18.57 2.35
C LEU A 17 10.75 -17.53 1.67
N LEU A 18 12.07 -17.69 1.71
CA LEU A 18 13.01 -16.78 1.03
C LEU A 18 12.81 -16.82 -0.49
N GLU A 19 12.71 -18.01 -1.08
CA GLU A 19 12.41 -18.17 -2.51
C GLU A 19 11.12 -17.45 -2.91
N GLU A 20 10.07 -17.60 -2.09
CA GLU A 20 8.80 -16.95 -2.35
C GLU A 20 8.89 -15.43 -2.24
N VAL A 21 9.57 -14.90 -1.23
CA VAL A 21 9.82 -13.46 -1.06
C VAL A 21 10.55 -12.89 -2.27
N VAL A 22 11.61 -13.56 -2.72
CA VAL A 22 12.37 -13.16 -3.93
C VAL A 22 11.47 -13.21 -5.17
N THR A 23 10.64 -14.25 -5.30
CA THR A 23 9.70 -14.40 -6.42
C THR A 23 8.68 -13.28 -6.44
N VAL A 24 8.04 -12.98 -5.31
CA VAL A 24 7.04 -11.92 -5.19
C VAL A 24 7.64 -10.54 -5.46
N ALA A 25 8.85 -10.27 -4.96
CA ALA A 25 9.57 -9.05 -5.29
C ALA A 25 9.85 -8.95 -6.79
N SER A 26 10.46 -9.98 -7.37
CA SER A 26 10.81 -9.99 -8.80
C SER A 26 9.58 -9.81 -9.70
N LEU A 27 8.50 -10.54 -9.41
CA LEU A 27 7.22 -10.40 -10.12
C LEU A 27 6.59 -9.02 -9.93
N GLY A 28 6.65 -8.45 -8.72
CA GLY A 28 6.15 -7.10 -8.44
C GLY A 28 6.88 -6.04 -9.27
N ALA A 29 8.22 -6.11 -9.33
CA ALA A 29 9.02 -5.20 -10.13
C ALA A 29 8.71 -5.35 -11.63
N VAL A 30 8.74 -6.58 -12.16
CA VAL A 30 8.46 -6.87 -13.58
C VAL A 30 7.03 -6.45 -13.97
N ALA A 31 6.04 -6.79 -13.15
CA ALA A 31 4.65 -6.41 -13.38
C ALA A 31 4.45 -4.91 -13.35
N THR A 32 5.23 -4.18 -12.54
CA THR A 32 5.19 -2.71 -12.52
C THR A 32 5.75 -2.13 -13.82
N TYR A 33 6.89 -2.59 -14.31
CA TYR A 33 7.43 -2.13 -15.59
C TYR A 33 6.48 -2.41 -16.75
N LEU A 34 6.00 -3.66 -16.88
CA LEU A 34 5.00 -4.03 -17.89
C LEU A 34 3.70 -3.23 -17.73
N GLY A 35 3.27 -3.04 -16.49
CA GLY A 35 2.08 -2.26 -16.16
C GLY A 35 2.20 -0.80 -16.55
N LEU A 36 3.36 -0.17 -16.36
CA LEU A 36 3.61 1.21 -16.78
C LEU A 36 3.56 1.34 -18.31
N GLU A 37 4.14 0.40 -19.05
CA GLU A 37 4.05 0.42 -20.52
C GLU A 37 2.61 0.27 -21.00
N LEU A 38 1.87 -0.69 -20.45
CA LEU A 38 0.49 -0.98 -20.83
C LEU A 38 -0.50 0.07 -20.33
N ALA A 39 -0.16 0.81 -19.28
CA ALA A 39 -0.98 1.90 -18.75
C ALA A 39 -1.18 3.04 -19.77
N ALA A 40 -0.37 3.10 -20.84
CA ALA A 40 -0.62 3.98 -21.98
C ALA A 40 -1.95 3.71 -22.69
N VAL A 41 -2.43 2.46 -22.65
CA VAL A 41 -3.71 2.04 -23.25
C VAL A 41 -4.84 2.18 -22.23
N ASN A 42 -4.62 1.69 -21.01
CA ASN A 42 -5.59 1.81 -19.92
C ASN A 42 -4.86 1.87 -18.58
N GLN A 43 -5.02 2.97 -17.85
CA GLN A 43 -4.33 3.21 -16.59
C GLN A 43 -4.60 2.15 -15.51
N LEU A 44 -5.72 1.40 -15.59
CA LEU A 44 -6.02 0.30 -14.68
C LEU A 44 -5.10 -0.92 -14.87
N LEU A 45 -4.41 -1.04 -16.01
CA LEU A 45 -3.53 -2.17 -16.28
C LEU A 45 -2.31 -2.18 -15.35
N LEU A 46 -1.81 -1.01 -14.95
CA LEU A 46 -0.72 -0.90 -13.98
C LEU A 46 -1.09 -1.56 -12.63
N PRO A 47 -2.10 -1.07 -11.88
CA PRO A 47 -2.46 -1.68 -10.61
C PRO A 47 -3.01 -3.10 -10.79
N ALA A 48 -3.69 -3.43 -11.89
CA ALA A 48 -4.19 -4.78 -12.12
C ALA A 48 -3.07 -5.82 -12.28
N LEU A 49 -2.02 -5.51 -13.04
CA LEU A 49 -0.88 -6.41 -13.23
C LEU A 49 -0.07 -6.56 -11.94
N GLN A 50 0.13 -5.47 -11.20
CA GLN A 50 0.77 -5.53 -9.89
C GLN A 50 0.00 -6.43 -8.92
N VAL A 51 -1.33 -6.35 -8.91
CA VAL A 51 -2.17 -7.25 -8.08
C VAL A 51 -2.08 -8.69 -8.56
N ALA A 52 -2.14 -8.93 -9.87
CA ALA A 52 -2.03 -10.27 -10.44
C ALA A 52 -0.73 -10.98 -10.03
N ALA A 53 0.36 -10.22 -9.88
CA ALA A 53 1.66 -10.74 -9.45
C ALA A 53 1.67 -11.26 -8.00
N VAL A 54 0.93 -10.62 -7.07
CA VAL A 54 0.96 -10.96 -5.64
C VAL A 54 -0.24 -11.79 -5.18
N TYR A 55 -1.40 -11.62 -5.82
CA TYR A 55 -2.67 -12.19 -5.35
C TYR A 55 -2.63 -13.73 -5.17
N PRO A 56 -2.04 -14.54 -6.08
CA PRO A 56 -1.98 -15.98 -5.88
C PRO A 56 -1.24 -16.40 -4.60
N PHE A 57 -0.13 -15.71 -4.29
CA PHE A 57 0.68 -15.95 -3.10
C PHE A 57 -0.06 -15.52 -1.83
N PHE A 58 -0.57 -14.29 -1.83
CA PHE A 58 -1.40 -13.74 -0.75
C PHE A 58 -2.59 -14.65 -0.43
N PHE A 59 -3.40 -14.99 -1.44
CA PHE A 59 -4.62 -15.76 -1.26
C PHE A 59 -4.32 -17.18 -0.74
N ARG A 60 -3.24 -17.82 -1.22
CA ARG A 60 -2.78 -19.11 -0.70
C ARG A 60 -2.42 -19.05 0.78
N HIS A 61 -1.74 -17.98 1.23
CA HIS A 61 -1.41 -17.80 2.65
C HIS A 61 -2.65 -17.53 3.51
N VAL A 62 -3.54 -16.64 3.07
CA VAL A 62 -4.81 -16.34 3.76
C VAL A 62 -5.68 -17.59 3.87
N ARG A 63 -5.82 -18.36 2.79
CA ARG A 63 -6.58 -19.61 2.79
C ARG A 63 -5.98 -20.65 3.72
N GLY A 64 -4.65 -20.74 3.77
CA GLY A 64 -3.90 -21.60 4.68
C GLY A 64 -3.84 -21.10 6.14
N GLY A 65 -4.42 -19.95 6.47
CA GLY A 65 -4.39 -19.39 7.82
C GLY A 65 -3.03 -18.82 8.26
N ARG A 66 -2.09 -18.62 7.32
CA ARG A 66 -0.75 -18.07 7.60
C ARG A 66 -0.78 -16.54 7.48
N LEU A 67 -1.48 -15.87 8.39
CA LEU A 67 -1.82 -14.46 8.21
C LEU A 67 -0.61 -13.53 8.25
N TRP A 68 0.34 -13.79 9.15
CA TRP A 68 1.59 -13.03 9.22
C TRP A 68 2.44 -13.14 7.96
N VAL A 69 2.47 -14.32 7.35
CA VAL A 69 3.17 -14.53 6.09
C VAL A 69 2.45 -13.80 4.96
N ALA A 70 1.12 -13.84 4.91
CA ALA A 70 0.34 -13.07 3.94
C ALA A 70 0.61 -11.56 4.05
N ALA A 71 0.69 -11.03 5.29
CA ALA A 71 1.03 -9.63 5.52
C ALA A 71 2.45 -9.30 5.02
N LEU A 72 3.44 -10.14 5.35
CA LEU A 72 4.81 -9.98 4.87
C LEU A 72 4.89 -10.01 3.33
N THR A 73 4.19 -10.96 2.68
CA THR A 73 4.11 -11.06 1.22
C THR A 73 3.63 -9.76 0.59
N VAL A 74 2.57 -9.16 1.14
CA VAL A 74 2.04 -7.89 0.63
C VAL A 74 2.98 -6.72 0.92
N LEU A 75 3.65 -6.68 2.08
CA LEU A 75 4.63 -5.63 2.38
C LEU A 75 5.85 -5.68 1.46
N VAL A 76 6.39 -6.88 1.21
CA VAL A 76 7.49 -7.08 0.24
C VAL A 76 7.06 -6.63 -1.15
N TRP A 77 5.86 -7.05 -1.58
CA TRP A 77 5.28 -6.61 -2.84
C TRP A 77 5.15 -5.08 -2.90
N ALA A 78 4.64 -4.44 -1.86
CA ALA A 78 4.45 -2.99 -1.80
C ALA A 78 5.79 -2.24 -1.98
N VAL A 79 6.85 -2.67 -1.29
CA VAL A 79 8.19 -2.11 -1.50
C VAL A 79 8.66 -2.33 -2.93
N SER A 80 8.47 -3.54 -3.45
CA SER A 80 8.95 -3.91 -4.78
C SER A 80 8.26 -3.18 -5.93
N VAL A 81 6.97 -2.86 -5.81
CA VAL A 81 6.27 -2.05 -6.82
C VAL A 81 6.55 -0.56 -6.67
N SER A 82 6.95 -0.12 -5.47
CA SER A 82 7.22 1.30 -5.19
C SER A 82 8.47 1.79 -5.90
N LEU A 83 9.57 1.04 -5.85
CA LEU A 83 10.86 1.47 -6.41
C LEU A 83 10.79 1.76 -7.91
N PRO A 84 10.19 0.91 -8.77
CA PRO A 84 10.10 1.19 -10.20
C PRO A 84 9.20 2.39 -10.51
N VAL A 85 8.09 2.59 -9.79
CA VAL A 85 7.22 3.77 -10.00
C VAL A 85 7.97 5.04 -9.62
N ILE A 86 8.66 5.07 -8.48
CA ILE A 86 9.49 6.22 -8.06
C ILE A 86 10.56 6.50 -9.12
N ALA A 87 11.31 5.47 -9.54
CA ALA A 87 12.38 5.62 -10.52
C ALA A 87 11.85 6.13 -11.87
N ALA A 88 10.74 5.60 -12.36
CA ALA A 88 10.13 6.07 -13.60
C ALA A 88 9.67 7.53 -13.51
N SER A 89 9.07 7.91 -12.37
CA SER A 89 8.54 9.26 -12.15
C SER A 89 9.64 10.30 -11.94
N TYR A 90 10.74 9.91 -11.30
CA TYR A 90 11.95 10.74 -11.14
C TYR A 90 12.61 11.03 -12.50
N ASN A 91 12.70 10.02 -13.38
CA ASN A 91 13.35 10.17 -14.68
C ASN A 91 12.46 10.85 -15.74
N SER A 92 11.14 10.66 -15.69
CA SER A 92 10.22 11.22 -16.68
C SER A 92 8.82 11.48 -16.12
N ARG A 93 8.63 12.68 -15.56
CA ARG A 93 7.33 13.11 -15.00
C ARG A 93 6.19 13.03 -16.02
N GLY A 94 6.41 13.58 -17.23
CA GLY A 94 5.37 13.66 -18.26
C GLY A 94 4.98 12.29 -18.83
N TRP A 95 5.90 11.33 -18.84
CA TRP A 95 5.59 9.96 -19.24
C TRP A 95 4.79 9.22 -18.16
N ALA A 96 5.20 9.36 -16.89
CA ALA A 96 4.57 8.67 -15.77
C ALA A 96 3.19 9.26 -15.40
N SER A 97 2.98 10.57 -15.57
CA SER A 97 1.70 11.24 -15.25
C SER A 97 0.50 10.66 -15.98
N ALA A 98 0.67 10.34 -17.27
CA ALA A 98 -0.39 9.76 -18.10
C ALA A 98 -0.72 8.31 -17.73
N ARG A 99 0.12 7.65 -16.92
CA ARG A 99 0.04 6.21 -16.62
C ARG A 99 -0.43 5.92 -15.20
N VAL A 100 -0.26 6.87 -14.29
CA VAL A 100 -0.63 6.72 -12.88
C VAL A 100 -1.95 7.42 -12.60
N ILE A 101 -2.97 6.63 -12.26
CA ILE A 101 -4.30 7.13 -11.88
C ILE A 101 -4.17 8.14 -10.74
N ASN A 102 -4.75 9.33 -10.90
CA ASN A 102 -4.72 10.44 -9.93
C ASN A 102 -3.33 11.03 -9.62
N GLY A 103 -2.27 10.63 -10.33
CA GLY A 103 -0.89 11.05 -10.04
C GLY A 103 -0.70 12.57 -10.02
N GLU A 104 -1.05 13.27 -11.11
CA GLU A 104 -0.86 14.73 -11.22
C GLU A 104 -1.74 15.52 -10.25
N SER A 105 -2.98 15.07 -10.02
CA SER A 105 -3.87 15.72 -9.06
C SER A 105 -3.28 15.65 -7.65
N TYR A 106 -2.73 14.49 -7.26
CA TYR A 106 -2.10 14.30 -5.96
C TYR A 106 -0.80 15.10 -5.83
N VAL A 107 0.03 15.14 -6.86
CA VAL A 107 1.24 15.99 -6.89
C VAL A 107 0.88 17.46 -6.69
N LYS A 108 -0.14 17.96 -7.40
CA LYS A 108 -0.58 19.34 -7.27
C LYS A 108 -1.00 19.67 -5.83
N GLU A 109 -1.84 18.82 -5.22
CA GLU A 109 -2.29 18.99 -3.84
C GLU A 109 -1.10 18.99 -2.85
N MET A 110 -0.16 18.06 -3.01
CA MET A 110 1.00 17.96 -2.12
C MET A 110 1.96 19.14 -2.27
N PHE A 111 2.21 19.61 -3.50
CA PHE A 111 3.07 20.79 -3.71
C PHE A 111 2.40 22.09 -3.22
N GLU A 112 1.08 22.22 -3.37
CA GLU A 112 0.31 23.33 -2.76
C GLU A 112 0.43 23.31 -1.23
N TRP A 113 0.33 22.14 -0.61
CA TRP A 113 0.54 21.97 0.82
C TRP A 113 1.99 22.27 1.24
N ILE A 114 3.00 21.78 0.52
CA ILE A 114 4.40 22.11 0.80
C ILE A 114 4.63 23.61 0.73
N ALA A 115 4.07 24.30 -0.27
CA ALA A 115 4.24 25.74 -0.43
C ALA A 115 3.55 26.55 0.68
N THR A 116 2.34 26.15 1.09
CA THR A 116 1.42 26.99 1.88
C THR A 116 1.10 26.50 3.29
N GLY A 117 1.31 25.21 3.58
CA GLY A 117 0.84 24.54 4.79
C GLY A 117 -0.67 24.32 4.87
N ARG A 118 -1.42 24.63 3.79
CA ARG A 118 -2.87 24.46 3.70
C ARG A 118 -3.20 23.23 2.84
N GLY A 119 -4.27 22.51 3.20
CA GLY A 119 -4.74 21.34 2.47
C GLY A 119 -5.11 20.17 3.40
N ALA A 120 -5.58 19.08 2.80
CA ALA A 120 -5.98 17.88 3.54
C ALA A 120 -4.81 17.17 4.24
N GLU A 121 -3.57 17.60 3.99
CA GLU A 121 -2.42 17.03 4.66
C GLU A 121 -2.24 17.54 6.10
N GLY A 122 -2.67 18.76 6.39
CA GLY A 122 -2.52 19.40 7.71
C GLY A 122 -3.82 19.73 8.46
N ASP A 123 -4.98 19.64 7.81
CA ASP A 123 -6.27 20.03 8.41
C ASP A 123 -7.18 18.81 8.64
N ILE A 124 -7.41 18.49 9.92
CA ILE A 124 -8.25 17.37 10.37
C ILE A 124 -9.65 17.42 9.75
N SER A 125 -10.24 18.61 9.64
CA SER A 125 -11.61 18.76 9.13
C SER A 125 -11.71 18.38 7.65
N LEU A 126 -10.61 18.54 6.90
CA LEU A 126 -10.55 18.25 5.48
C LEU A 126 -10.24 16.77 5.20
N PHE A 127 -9.48 16.08 6.06
CA PHE A 127 -9.06 14.69 5.76
C PHE A 127 -9.80 13.61 6.54
N LEU A 128 -10.38 13.91 7.71
CA LEU A 128 -10.93 12.86 8.59
C LEU A 128 -12.09 12.10 7.92
N ILE A 129 -13.10 12.81 7.42
CA ILE A 129 -14.29 12.20 6.81
C ILE A 129 -13.94 11.44 5.51
N PRO A 130 -13.19 12.01 4.56
CA PRO A 130 -12.74 11.27 3.39
C PRO A 130 -11.96 10.01 3.75
N LYS A 131 -11.04 10.08 4.72
CA LYS A 131 -10.23 8.92 5.12
C LYS A 131 -11.07 7.82 5.76
N LEU A 132 -12.05 8.16 6.59
CA LEU A 132 -12.98 7.17 7.14
C LEU A 132 -13.79 6.47 6.05
N ARG A 133 -14.23 7.20 5.01
CA ARG A 133 -14.89 6.62 3.84
C ARG A 133 -13.96 5.68 3.07
N GLU A 134 -12.70 6.05 2.87
CA GLU A 134 -11.70 5.20 2.22
C GLU A 134 -11.44 3.91 3.02
N VAL A 135 -11.27 4.00 4.35
CA VAL A 135 -11.12 2.83 5.22
C VAL A 135 -12.34 1.92 5.11
N ALA A 136 -13.55 2.48 5.16
CA ALA A 136 -14.79 1.72 5.05
C ALA A 136 -14.94 1.04 3.68
N LEU A 137 -14.67 1.78 2.60
CA LEU A 137 -14.74 1.24 1.23
C LEU A 137 -13.69 0.14 1.03
N PHE A 138 -12.46 0.36 1.49
CA PHE A 138 -11.40 -0.64 1.45
C PHE A 138 -11.80 -1.90 2.23
N ALA A 139 -12.34 -1.74 3.43
CA ALA A 139 -12.76 -2.86 4.28
C ALA A 139 -13.89 -3.66 3.60
N ALA A 140 -14.92 -2.98 3.09
CA ALA A 140 -16.03 -3.60 2.39
C ALA A 140 -15.57 -4.34 1.12
N ALA A 141 -14.75 -3.68 0.29
CA ALA A 141 -14.20 -4.27 -0.94
C ALA A 141 -13.33 -5.50 -0.65
N THR A 142 -12.46 -5.41 0.36
CA THR A 142 -11.62 -6.53 0.83
C THR A 142 -12.48 -7.71 1.29
N ALA A 143 -13.48 -7.46 2.14
CA ALA A 143 -14.36 -8.51 2.64
C ALA A 143 -15.19 -9.15 1.51
N ALA A 144 -15.69 -8.36 0.57
CA ALA A 144 -16.49 -8.86 -0.55
C ALA A 144 -15.69 -9.72 -1.54
N SER A 145 -14.39 -9.44 -1.72
CA SER A 145 -13.56 -10.06 -2.75
C SER A 145 -12.44 -10.95 -2.20
N ALA A 146 -12.51 -11.33 -0.92
CA ALA A 146 -11.41 -12.01 -0.21
C ALA A 146 -10.04 -11.32 -0.38
N GLY A 147 -10.02 -9.99 -0.48
CA GLY A 147 -8.81 -9.16 -0.57
C GLY A 147 -8.38 -8.71 -1.96
N LEU A 148 -8.92 -9.28 -3.03
CA LEU A 148 -8.56 -8.89 -4.41
C LEU A 148 -8.76 -7.39 -4.68
N LEU A 149 -9.95 -6.87 -4.43
CA LEU A 149 -10.29 -5.46 -4.63
C LEU A 149 -9.58 -4.55 -3.61
N GLY A 150 -9.34 -5.05 -2.39
CA GLY A 150 -8.52 -4.35 -1.40
C GLY A 150 -7.09 -4.14 -1.90
N LEU A 151 -6.46 -5.17 -2.47
CA LEU A 151 -5.14 -5.07 -3.09
C LEU A 151 -5.15 -4.14 -4.30
N LEU A 152 -6.21 -4.14 -5.12
CA LEU A 152 -6.35 -3.22 -6.25
C LEU A 152 -6.42 -1.76 -5.80
N MET A 153 -7.26 -1.46 -4.80
CA MET A 153 -7.30 -0.12 -4.19
C MET A 153 -5.94 0.24 -3.62
N GLY A 154 -5.31 -0.67 -2.86
CA GLY A 154 -3.97 -0.48 -2.30
C GLY A 154 -2.93 -0.16 -3.37
N ALA A 155 -2.94 -0.87 -4.51
CA ALA A 155 -2.05 -0.63 -5.64
C ALA A 155 -2.26 0.76 -6.25
N ILE A 156 -3.53 1.17 -6.47
CA ILE A 156 -3.85 2.51 -6.98
C ILE A 156 -3.31 3.58 -6.01
N LEU A 157 -3.57 3.43 -4.71
CA LEU A 157 -3.09 4.35 -3.68
C LEU A 157 -1.57 4.45 -3.66
N LEU A 158 -0.91 3.29 -3.64
CA LEU A 158 0.53 3.20 -3.58
C LEU A 158 1.18 3.82 -4.83
N ASN A 159 0.60 3.62 -6.02
CA ASN A 159 1.15 4.14 -7.27
C ASN A 159 1.13 5.67 -7.33
N TYR A 160 0.01 6.33 -6.99
CA TYR A 160 -0.01 7.81 -7.02
C TYR A 160 0.87 8.43 -5.93
N MET A 161 0.99 7.77 -4.77
CA MET A 161 1.91 8.21 -3.72
C MET A 161 3.37 8.10 -4.18
N ASN A 162 3.74 6.98 -4.79
CA ASN A 162 5.08 6.78 -5.35
C ASN A 162 5.39 7.71 -6.52
N TYR A 163 4.39 8.01 -7.34
CA TYR A 163 4.51 9.01 -8.39
C TYR A 163 4.88 10.39 -7.80
N TYR A 164 4.16 10.81 -6.75
CA TYR A 164 4.51 12.03 -6.01
C TYR A 164 5.93 11.98 -5.45
N VAL A 165 6.33 10.89 -4.80
CA VAL A 165 7.67 10.75 -4.23
C VAL A 165 8.74 10.93 -5.32
N GLY A 166 8.58 10.28 -6.49
CA GLY A 166 9.52 10.45 -7.60
C GLY A 166 9.58 11.87 -8.15
N VAL A 167 8.43 12.55 -8.27
CA VAL A 167 8.37 13.95 -8.70
C VAL A 167 9.01 14.87 -7.65
N LEU A 168 8.78 14.63 -6.35
CA LEU A 168 9.35 15.43 -5.27
C LEU A 168 10.88 15.33 -5.24
N LEU A 169 11.42 14.12 -5.43
CA LEU A 169 12.85 13.89 -5.54
C LEU A 169 13.48 14.68 -6.69
N ALA A 170 12.77 14.82 -7.82
CA ALA A 170 13.25 15.60 -8.95
C ALA A 170 13.26 17.13 -8.69
N HIS A 171 12.57 17.60 -7.66
CA HIS A 171 12.56 19.01 -7.20
C HIS A 171 13.43 19.23 -5.95
N ALA A 172 14.27 18.25 -5.58
CA ALA A 172 15.19 18.41 -4.47
C ALA A 172 16.29 19.42 -4.83
N LYS A 173 16.59 20.35 -3.92
CA LYS A 173 17.72 21.27 -4.07
C LYS A 173 19.05 20.50 -4.11
N PRO A 174 20.08 21.03 -4.79
CA PRO A 174 21.41 20.41 -4.81
C PRO A 174 21.90 20.15 -3.37
N GLY A 175 22.28 18.89 -3.09
CA GLY A 175 22.76 18.46 -1.77
C GLY A 175 21.69 17.97 -0.78
N TYR A 176 20.40 18.09 -1.11
CA TYR A 176 19.29 17.70 -0.21
C TYR A 176 18.52 16.44 -0.65
N LEU A 177 19.00 15.72 -1.67
CA LEU A 177 18.30 14.56 -2.24
C LEU A 177 17.96 13.49 -1.20
N LEU A 178 18.89 13.19 -0.28
CA LEU A 178 18.69 12.18 0.75
C LEU A 178 17.62 12.61 1.78
N GLN A 179 17.65 13.87 2.18
CA GLN A 179 16.70 14.46 3.12
C GLN A 179 15.30 14.45 2.53
N VAL A 180 15.17 14.86 1.26
CA VAL A 180 13.90 14.77 0.54
C VAL A 180 13.46 13.31 0.44
N ALA A 181 14.32 12.37 0.06
CA ALA A 181 13.96 10.95 -0.01
C ALA A 181 13.41 10.39 1.30
N LEU A 182 14.01 10.74 2.44
CA LEU A 182 13.56 10.31 3.77
C LEU A 182 12.26 10.98 4.19
N LEU A 183 12.01 12.23 3.77
CA LEU A 183 10.81 12.99 4.13
C LEU A 183 9.65 12.78 3.16
N SER A 184 9.91 12.28 1.95
CA SER A 184 8.89 11.99 0.92
C SER A 184 7.91 10.92 1.37
N TRP A 185 8.39 9.94 2.16
CA TRP A 185 7.56 8.93 2.81
C TRP A 185 7.36 9.29 4.27
N GLN A 186 6.27 10.02 4.54
CA GLN A 186 5.97 10.43 5.91
C GLN A 186 5.67 9.23 6.79
N VAL A 187 6.12 9.26 8.05
CA VAL A 187 6.00 8.13 8.98
C VAL A 187 4.55 7.71 9.16
N TYR A 188 3.63 8.66 9.24
CA TYR A 188 2.19 8.37 9.34
C TYR A 188 1.65 7.62 8.11
N ALA A 189 2.11 7.98 6.90
CA ALA A 189 1.75 7.28 5.68
C ALA A 189 2.29 5.83 5.63
N VAL A 190 3.49 5.59 6.17
CA VAL A 190 4.04 4.23 6.31
C VAL A 190 3.21 3.40 7.29
N LEU A 191 2.87 3.95 8.46
CA LEU A 191 2.00 3.29 9.45
C LEU A 191 0.64 2.96 8.83
N ARG A 192 0.09 3.87 8.04
CA ARG A 192 -1.14 3.67 7.28
C ARG A 192 -1.03 2.46 6.36
N VAL A 193 0.00 2.38 5.51
CA VAL A 193 0.20 1.23 4.61
C VAL A 193 0.23 -0.08 5.38
N VAL A 194 1.01 -0.17 6.46
CA VAL A 194 1.07 -1.38 7.30
C VAL A 194 -0.30 -1.70 7.94
N GLY A 195 -1.00 -0.68 8.42
CA GLY A 195 -2.36 -0.80 8.98
C GLY A 195 -3.37 -1.34 7.98
N TYR A 196 -3.40 -0.81 6.75
CA TYR A 196 -4.24 -1.32 5.67
C TYR A 196 -3.89 -2.75 5.27
N VAL A 197 -2.60 -3.13 5.27
CA VAL A 197 -2.19 -4.52 5.01
C VAL A 197 -2.73 -5.46 6.08
N PHE A 198 -2.59 -5.12 7.36
CA PHE A 198 -3.12 -5.95 8.46
C PHE A 198 -4.64 -6.04 8.44
N LEU A 199 -5.34 -4.92 8.19
CA LEU A 199 -6.78 -4.89 8.01
C LEU A 199 -7.21 -5.79 6.84
N GLY A 200 -6.53 -5.63 5.70
CA GLY A 200 -6.75 -6.38 4.48
C GLY A 200 -6.64 -7.88 4.71
N VAL A 201 -5.51 -8.33 5.27
CA VAL A 201 -5.25 -9.75 5.57
C VAL A 201 -6.31 -10.34 6.50
N ALA A 202 -6.66 -9.62 7.58
CA ALA A 202 -7.62 -10.13 8.56
C ALA A 202 -9.03 -10.24 7.97
N LEU A 203 -9.49 -9.22 7.24
CA LEU A 203 -10.80 -9.24 6.58
C LEU A 203 -10.85 -10.28 5.45
N SER A 204 -9.78 -10.45 4.69
CA SER A 204 -9.66 -11.53 3.70
C SER A 204 -9.77 -12.90 4.34
N ARG A 205 -9.19 -13.11 5.52
CA ARG A 205 -9.33 -14.38 6.25
C ARG A 205 -10.78 -14.64 6.65
N ILE A 206 -11.43 -13.64 7.24
CA ILE A 206 -12.84 -13.73 7.62
C ILE A 206 -13.70 -14.03 6.39
N ALA A 207 -13.48 -13.32 5.28
CA ALA A 207 -14.17 -13.56 4.02
C ALA A 207 -13.97 -14.99 3.49
N VAL A 208 -12.75 -15.52 3.53
CA VAL A 208 -12.48 -16.91 3.11
C VAL A 208 -13.19 -17.91 4.01
N LEU A 209 -13.24 -17.70 5.33
CA LEU A 209 -13.96 -18.57 6.26
C LEU A 209 -15.47 -18.54 6.01
N VAL A 210 -16.03 -17.36 5.72
CA VAL A 210 -17.45 -17.20 5.39
C VAL A 210 -17.77 -17.84 4.04
N PHE A 211 -17.04 -17.53 2.97
CA PHE A 211 -17.35 -18.01 1.62
C PHE A 211 -17.04 -19.49 1.41
N SER A 212 -15.89 -19.96 1.89
CA SER A 212 -15.44 -21.34 1.63
C SER A 212 -15.91 -22.32 2.69
N GLN A 213 -16.08 -21.89 3.95
CA GLN A 213 -16.38 -22.78 5.07
C GLN A 213 -17.75 -22.52 5.69
N ARG A 214 -18.48 -21.47 5.25
CA ARG A 214 -19.76 -21.01 5.83
C ARG A 214 -19.69 -20.80 7.34
N ARG A 215 -18.54 -20.33 7.83
CA ARG A 215 -18.26 -20.08 9.24
C ARG A 215 -17.98 -18.60 9.47
N LEU A 216 -18.83 -17.96 10.25
CA LEU A 216 -18.58 -16.61 10.75
C LEU A 216 -17.78 -16.68 12.05
N VAL A 217 -16.48 -16.96 11.93
CA VAL A 217 -15.56 -17.04 13.06
C VAL A 217 -14.40 -16.09 12.82
N VAL A 218 -14.04 -15.32 13.84
CA VAL A 218 -12.83 -14.49 13.84
C VAL A 218 -11.77 -15.24 14.63
N GLU A 219 -10.79 -15.80 13.93
CA GLU A 219 -9.66 -16.49 14.55
C GLU A 219 -8.79 -15.51 15.35
N ASP A 220 -8.10 -15.99 16.39
CA ASP A 220 -7.29 -15.16 17.28
C ASP A 220 -6.21 -14.36 16.54
N GLU A 221 -5.57 -14.94 15.53
CA GLU A 221 -4.59 -14.23 14.71
C GLU A 221 -5.22 -13.10 13.90
N ALA A 222 -6.39 -13.32 13.32
CA ALA A 222 -7.14 -12.29 12.60
C ALA A 222 -7.55 -11.16 13.56
N ARG A 223 -7.97 -11.50 14.78
CA ARG A 223 -8.30 -10.52 15.83
C ARG A 223 -7.11 -9.66 16.21
N ARG A 224 -5.91 -10.25 16.36
CA ARG A 224 -4.67 -9.51 16.64
C ARG A 224 -4.31 -8.56 15.50
N LEU A 225 -4.38 -9.02 14.26
CA LEU A 225 -4.12 -8.17 13.09
C LEU A 225 -5.13 -7.03 12.97
N LEU A 226 -6.42 -7.27 13.24
CA LEU A 226 -7.42 -6.19 13.30
C LEU A 226 -7.07 -5.16 14.38
N LEU A 227 -6.67 -5.60 15.57
CA LEU A 227 -6.26 -4.69 16.65
C LEU A 227 -5.05 -3.85 16.22
N TYR A 228 -4.01 -4.47 15.66
CA TYR A 228 -2.84 -3.73 15.17
C TYR A 228 -3.19 -2.78 14.03
N ALA A 229 -4.06 -3.19 13.10
CA ALA A 229 -4.53 -2.32 12.04
C ALA A 229 -5.24 -1.07 12.60
N LEU A 230 -6.13 -1.24 13.56
CA LEU A 230 -6.84 -0.13 14.21
C LEU A 230 -5.88 0.82 14.92
N VAL A 231 -4.91 0.28 15.66
CA VAL A 231 -3.89 1.09 16.34
C VAL A 231 -3.04 1.87 15.33
N LEU A 232 -2.54 1.22 14.28
CA LEU A 232 -1.70 1.85 13.26
C LEU A 232 -2.45 2.93 12.47
N ILE A 233 -3.70 2.66 12.09
CA ILE A 233 -4.56 3.62 11.41
C ILE A 233 -4.84 4.81 12.34
N ALA A 234 -5.18 4.57 13.62
CA ALA A 234 -5.38 5.66 14.59
C ALA A 234 -4.12 6.51 14.79
N LEU A 235 -2.95 5.87 14.85
CA LEU A 235 -1.66 6.57 14.93
C LEU A 235 -1.37 7.40 13.67
N ASP A 236 -1.74 6.92 12.48
CA ASP A 236 -1.67 7.72 11.25
C ASP A 236 -2.49 9.01 11.39
N PHE A 237 -3.75 8.94 11.84
CA PHE A 237 -4.57 10.14 12.05
C PHE A 237 -3.93 11.13 13.04
N VAL A 238 -3.44 10.63 14.18
CA VAL A 238 -2.85 11.47 15.23
C VAL A 238 -1.54 12.12 14.76
N LEU A 239 -0.65 11.35 14.14
CA LEU A 239 0.63 11.85 13.67
C LEU A 239 0.46 12.79 12.47
N LYS A 240 -0.47 12.50 11.56
CA LYS A 240 -0.81 13.39 10.46
C LYS A 240 -1.32 14.74 10.98
N ALA A 241 -2.23 14.72 11.96
CA ALA A 241 -2.77 15.93 12.57
C ALA A 241 -1.73 16.80 13.31
N THR A 242 -0.65 16.20 13.82
CA THR A 242 0.30 16.88 14.72
C THR A 242 1.64 17.20 14.07
N VAL A 243 2.15 16.32 13.21
CA VAL A 243 3.52 16.37 12.67
C VAL A 243 3.57 16.86 11.23
N ALA A 244 2.47 16.76 10.46
CA ALA A 244 2.47 17.16 9.05
C ALA A 244 2.87 18.64 8.89
N ASN A 245 2.16 19.56 9.54
CA ASN A 245 2.43 20.99 9.45
C ASN A 245 3.58 21.47 10.35
N SER A 246 3.86 20.79 11.46
CA SER A 246 4.88 21.23 12.41
C SER A 246 6.31 20.80 12.03
N VAL A 247 6.45 19.68 11.32
CA VAL A 247 7.76 19.10 10.97
C VAL A 247 7.92 18.89 9.47
N TYR A 248 7.00 18.14 8.83
CA TYR A 248 7.21 17.74 7.44
C TYR A 248 7.12 18.90 6.46
N GLN A 249 6.09 19.74 6.58
CA GLN A 249 5.89 20.87 5.68
C GLN A 249 7.06 21.86 5.66
N PRO A 250 7.57 22.39 6.80
CA PRO A 250 8.66 23.36 6.76
C PRO A 250 9.95 22.75 6.22
N LEU A 251 10.28 21.51 6.59
CA LEU A 251 11.48 20.83 6.09
C LEU A 251 11.41 20.55 4.59
N LEU A 252 10.27 20.06 4.10
CA LEU A 252 10.09 19.82 2.66
C LEU A 252 10.15 21.12 1.87
N LYS A 253 9.57 22.21 2.38
CA LYS A 253 9.66 23.54 1.75
C LYS A 253 11.09 24.08 1.72
N GLU A 254 11.87 23.81 2.77
CA GLU A 254 13.28 24.19 2.82
C GLU A 254 14.12 23.42 1.81
N PHE A 255 13.88 22.11 1.67
CA PHE A 255 14.73 21.21 0.88
C PHE A 255 14.32 21.09 -0.60
N THR A 256 13.14 21.58 -0.97
CA THR A 256 12.64 21.60 -2.36
C THR A 256 12.62 23.01 -2.92
N GLY A 257 12.80 23.15 -4.25
CA GLY A 257 12.89 24.43 -4.94
C GLY A 257 12.68 24.31 -6.44
#